data_AF-A0A7S2GC47-F1
#
_entry.id   AF-A0A7S2GC47-F1
#
_cell.length_a   1.000
_cell.length_b   1.000
_cell.length_c   1.000
_cell.angle_alpha   90.00
_cell.angle_beta   90.00
_cell.angle_gamma   90.00
#
_symmetry.space_group_name_H-M   'P 1'
#
loop_
_entity.id
_entity.type
_entity.pdbx_description
1 polymer ?
#
loop_
_entity_poly.entity_id
_entity_poly.type
_entity_poly.pdbx_seq_one_letter_code
_entity_poly.pdbx_strand_id
1 'polypeptide(L)'
;FFHSVYAWIFADMEMKDGYQGFSHNASDVLSEGEEEEYKITMKVFRRREDGSQEEYIDSSGKANTNLEYIGKLPDAPPSIDLIAFSSVEFICYESQPSVAVSLVRRGKSHGACTVRWKTVNRNVSQHSYRDQDGVVTFPPFVKKIDFNIKIKSNPEWSTEELFLVQLFEPTPIGNTVLGELDESTVILLNLDPFPHGL
;
A
#
# COMPACT_ATOMS: atom_id res chain seq x y z
N PHE A 1 1.60 -9.47 10.66
CA PHE A 1 0.21 -9.72 11.11
C PHE A 1 -0.56 -10.40 9.96
N PHE A 2 -0.37 -11.71 9.81
CA PHE A 2 -1.22 -12.56 8.97
C PHE A 2 -2.32 -13.08 9.88
N HIS A 3 -3.55 -12.57 9.74
CA HIS A 3 -4.71 -13.13 10.43
C HIS A 3 -5.84 -13.31 9.42
N SER A 4 -6.24 -14.57 9.32
CA SER A 4 -7.58 -15.04 9.00
C SER A 4 -8.13 -14.77 7.59
N VAL A 5 -7.78 -15.67 6.68
CA VAL A 5 -8.75 -16.21 5.71
C VAL A 5 -9.14 -17.60 6.19
N TYR A 6 -9.56 -17.71 7.46
CA TYR A 6 -10.45 -18.80 7.87
C TYR A 6 -11.86 -18.33 7.50
N ALA A 7 -12.14 -18.32 6.20
CA ALA A 7 -13.50 -18.11 5.71
C ALA A 7 -14.29 -19.36 6.10
N TRP A 8 -15.22 -19.15 7.02
CA TRP A 8 -16.29 -20.05 7.40
C TRP A 8 -17.04 -20.51 6.14
N ILE A 9 -16.65 -21.66 5.58
CA ILE A 9 -17.45 -22.37 4.58
C ILE A 9 -18.51 -23.14 5.38
N PHE A 10 -19.58 -22.45 5.76
CA PHE A 10 -20.80 -23.10 6.20
C PHE A 10 -21.53 -23.63 4.96
N ALA A 11 -21.36 -24.92 4.67
CA ALA A 11 -22.32 -25.65 3.87
C ALA A 11 -23.34 -26.25 4.84
N ASP A 12 -24.54 -25.67 4.85
CA ASP A 12 -25.70 -26.17 5.60
C ASP A 12 -26.15 -27.48 4.94
N MET A 13 -25.73 -28.62 5.51
CA MET A 13 -26.17 -29.95 5.07
C MET A 13 -27.13 -30.50 6.13
N GLU A 14 -28.42 -30.47 5.82
CA GLU A 14 -29.51 -30.90 6.69
C GLU A 14 -29.34 -32.40 7.04
N MET A 15 -29.09 -32.68 8.33
CA MET A 15 -28.84 -34.03 8.83
C MET A 15 -30.15 -34.73 9.22
N LYS A 16 -30.46 -35.85 8.57
CA LYS A 16 -31.35 -36.87 9.17
C LYS A 16 -30.52 -37.80 10.06
N ASP A 17 -31.05 -38.04 11.25
CA ASP A 17 -30.66 -39.05 12.24
C ASP A 17 -29.38 -38.77 13.07
N GLY A 18 -29.53 -38.16 14.26
CA GLY A 18 -28.76 -38.53 15.46
C GLY A 18 -27.24 -38.28 15.57
N TYR A 19 -26.57 -37.63 14.60
CA TYR A 19 -25.09 -37.48 14.63
C TYR A 19 -24.60 -36.12 15.14
N GLN A 20 -23.61 -36.12 16.05
CA GLN A 20 -22.97 -34.91 16.59
C GLN A 20 -21.67 -34.54 15.84
N GLY A 21 -21.83 -33.80 14.72
CA GLY A 21 -20.82 -32.88 14.19
C GLY A 21 -19.72 -33.43 13.28
N PHE A 22 -19.30 -32.60 12.32
CA PHE A 22 -18.14 -32.80 11.45
C PHE A 22 -17.03 -31.82 11.84
N SER A 23 -15.76 -32.25 11.80
CA SER A 23 -14.61 -31.34 11.85
C SER A 23 -13.89 -31.33 10.51
N HIS A 24 -13.70 -30.13 9.94
CA HIS A 24 -12.98 -29.93 8.69
C HIS A 24 -11.58 -29.38 9.00
N ASN A 25 -10.54 -30.08 8.54
CA ASN A 25 -9.18 -29.53 8.49
C ASN A 25 -8.85 -29.24 7.02
N ALA A 26 -8.64 -27.96 6.69
CA ALA A 26 -8.09 -27.58 5.39
C ALA A 26 -6.58 -27.88 5.43
N SER A 27 -6.15 -28.86 4.64
CA SER A 27 -4.73 -29.20 4.47
C SER A 27 -4.36 -28.98 3.00
N ASP A 28 -3.40 -28.10 2.79
CA ASP A 28 -2.62 -27.87 1.57
C ASP A 28 -3.22 -26.94 0.51
N VAL A 29 -2.52 -25.82 0.27
CA VAL A 29 -2.69 -24.89 -0.85
C VAL A 29 -1.60 -25.25 -1.87
N LEU A 30 -1.98 -25.72 -3.06
CA LEU A 30 -1.03 -26.12 -4.12
C LEU A 30 -0.98 -25.09 -5.27
N SER A 31 0.16 -24.38 -5.29
CA SER A 31 0.92 -23.75 -6.40
C SER A 31 0.35 -22.63 -7.29
N GLU A 32 1.29 -21.71 -7.59
CA GLU A 32 1.28 -20.55 -8.49
C GLU A 32 1.09 -20.91 -9.97
N GLY A 33 0.20 -20.17 -10.65
CA GLY A 33 0.01 -20.12 -12.10
C GLY A 33 -0.82 -18.88 -12.44
N GLU A 34 -0.61 -18.27 -13.62
CA GLU A 34 -1.10 -16.93 -14.01
C GLU A 34 -2.63 -16.74 -14.11
N GLU A 35 -3.44 -17.72 -13.72
CA GLU A 35 -4.85 -17.55 -13.39
C GLU A 35 -5.09 -18.28 -12.07
N GLU A 36 -5.38 -17.53 -11.00
CA GLU A 36 -5.44 -18.04 -9.62
C GLU A 36 -6.65 -18.97 -9.37
N GLU A 37 -6.61 -20.16 -9.96
CA GLU A 37 -7.52 -21.26 -9.69
C GLU A 37 -6.96 -22.07 -8.51
N TYR A 38 -7.65 -22.03 -7.37
CA TYR A 38 -7.23 -22.75 -6.17
C TYR A 38 -7.99 -24.05 -6.05
N LYS A 39 -7.27 -25.15 -5.89
CA LYS A 39 -7.86 -26.45 -5.52
C LYS A 39 -7.88 -26.59 -4.00
N ILE A 40 -9.05 -26.50 -3.39
CA ILE A 40 -9.24 -26.82 -1.97
C ILE A 40 -9.65 -28.29 -1.85
N THR A 41 -8.88 -29.08 -1.09
CA THR A 41 -9.25 -30.46 -0.75
C THR A 41 -9.78 -30.49 0.68
N MET A 42 -11.07 -30.80 0.86
CA MET A 42 -11.65 -31.01 2.18
C MET A 42 -11.68 -32.50 2.52
N LYS A 43 -11.14 -32.86 3.68
CA LYS A 43 -11.29 -34.20 4.26
C LYS A 43 -12.40 -34.18 5.30
N VAL A 44 -13.36 -35.08 5.13
CA VAL A 44 -14.44 -35.29 6.10
C VAL A 44 -14.00 -36.34 7.11
N PHE A 45 -14.06 -36.01 8.40
CA PHE A 45 -13.80 -36.95 9.48
C PHE A 45 -15.08 -37.24 10.25
N ARG A 46 -15.30 -38.50 10.61
CA ARG A 46 -16.33 -38.89 11.59
C ARG A 46 -15.68 -38.96 12.98
N ARG A 47 -16.36 -38.38 13.97
CA ARG A 47 -15.95 -38.43 15.37
C ARG A 47 -16.68 -39.56 16.07
N ARG A 48 -15.93 -40.42 16.78
CA ARG A 48 -16.49 -41.48 17.62
C ARG A 48 -16.87 -40.94 19.00
N GLU A 49 -17.69 -41.70 19.73
CA GLU A 49 -18.09 -41.36 21.11
C GLU A 49 -16.90 -41.26 22.08
N ASP A 50 -15.82 -42.01 21.80
CA ASP A 50 -14.55 -41.95 22.54
C ASP A 50 -13.70 -40.70 22.23
N GLY A 51 -14.19 -39.83 21.34
CA GLY A 51 -13.53 -38.60 20.93
C GLY A 51 -12.49 -38.77 19.82
N SER A 52 -12.18 -40.00 19.40
CA SER A 52 -11.29 -40.27 18.27
C SER A 52 -11.93 -39.86 16.94
N GLN A 53 -11.08 -39.51 15.96
CA GLN A 53 -11.48 -39.12 14.62
C GLN A 53 -10.96 -40.14 13.61
N GLU A 54 -11.79 -40.50 12.65
CA GLU A 54 -11.37 -41.28 11.48
C GLU A 54 -11.98 -40.69 10.21
N GLU A 55 -11.30 -40.88 9.09
CA GLU A 55 -11.77 -40.37 7.80
C GLU A 55 -13.11 -41.03 7.42
N TYR A 56 -14.07 -40.23 6.95
CA TYR A 56 -15.35 -40.74 6.52
C TYR A 56 -15.20 -41.39 5.13
N ILE A 57 -15.56 -42.67 5.05
CA ILE A 57 -15.65 -43.46 3.82
C ILE A 57 -17.13 -43.69 3.52
N ASP A 58 -17.56 -43.36 2.31
CA ASP A 58 -18.95 -43.55 1.88
C ASP A 58 -19.29 -45.03 1.64
N SER A 59 -20.56 -45.31 1.34
CA SER A 59 -21.05 -46.67 1.04
C SER A 59 -20.45 -47.29 -0.22
N SER A 60 -19.72 -46.52 -1.04
CA SER A 60 -18.98 -47.00 -2.21
C SER A 60 -17.53 -47.40 -1.88
N GLY A 61 -17.09 -47.21 -0.63
CA GLY A 61 -15.73 -47.51 -0.21
C GLY A 61 -14.72 -46.43 -0.57
N LYS A 62 -15.16 -45.25 -1.03
CA LYS A 62 -14.31 -44.10 -1.28
C LYS A 62 -14.33 -43.16 -0.07
N ALA A 63 -13.15 -42.68 0.33
CA ALA A 63 -13.07 -41.52 1.21
C ALA A 63 -13.77 -40.35 0.51
N ASN A 64 -14.63 -39.62 1.22
CA ASN A 64 -15.27 -38.40 0.71
C ASN A 64 -14.23 -37.26 0.64
N THR A 65 -13.24 -37.39 -0.25
CA THR A 65 -12.15 -36.42 -0.46
C THR A 65 -12.42 -35.42 -1.57
N ASN A 66 -13.56 -35.53 -2.25
CA ASN A 66 -13.77 -34.88 -3.55
C ASN A 66 -14.89 -33.84 -3.53
N LEU A 67 -15.03 -33.07 -2.45
CA LEU A 67 -15.67 -31.76 -2.58
C LEU A 67 -14.65 -30.82 -3.20
N GLU A 68 -14.52 -30.90 -4.52
CA GLU A 68 -13.72 -29.97 -5.31
C GLU A 68 -14.50 -28.66 -5.41
N TYR A 69 -14.11 -27.67 -4.61
CA TYR A 69 -14.50 -26.29 -4.90
C TYR A 69 -13.56 -25.76 -5.97
N ILE A 70 -14.06 -25.70 -7.20
CA ILE A 70 -13.42 -25.00 -8.30
C ILE A 70 -14.12 -23.66 -8.41
N GLY A 71 -13.51 -22.63 -7.83
CA GLY A 71 -14.06 -21.29 -7.86
C GLY A 71 -12.96 -20.27 -7.62
N LYS A 72 -13.14 -19.09 -8.22
CA LYS A 72 -12.28 -17.94 -7.94
C LYS A 72 -12.43 -17.60 -6.46
N LEU A 73 -11.31 -17.47 -5.73
CA LEU A 73 -11.38 -16.85 -4.40
C LEU A 73 -12.10 -15.50 -4.53
N PRO A 74 -12.90 -15.08 -3.52
CA PRO A 74 -13.43 -13.73 -3.52
C PRO A 74 -12.27 -12.77 -3.78
N ASP A 75 -12.45 -11.83 -4.72
CA ASP A 75 -11.41 -10.86 -5.05
C ASP A 75 -10.89 -10.30 -3.72
N ALA A 76 -9.58 -10.40 -3.50
CA ALA A 76 -8.98 -9.85 -2.29
C ALA A 76 -9.47 -8.41 -2.13
N PRO A 77 -9.80 -7.96 -0.91
CA PRO A 77 -10.34 -6.61 -0.72
C PRO A 77 -9.45 -5.60 -1.46
N PRO A 78 -10.04 -4.63 -2.18
CA PRO A 78 -9.32 -3.74 -3.06
C PRO A 78 -8.14 -3.13 -2.29
N SER A 79 -6.94 -3.32 -2.82
CA SER A 79 -5.75 -2.81 -2.17
C SER A 79 -5.65 -1.31 -2.44
N ILE A 80 -5.85 -0.51 -1.41
CA ILE A 80 -5.63 0.93 -1.47
C ILE A 80 -4.13 1.19 -1.35
N ASP A 81 -3.59 1.96 -2.28
CA ASP A 81 -2.25 2.52 -2.16
C ASP A 81 -2.31 3.91 -1.51
N LEU A 82 -1.42 4.14 -0.55
CA LEU A 82 -1.29 5.39 0.18
C LEU A 82 0.02 6.07 -0.22
N ILE A 83 -0.06 7.32 -0.70
CA ILE A 83 1.11 8.12 -1.09
C ILE A 83 1.32 9.24 -0.07
N ALA A 84 2.56 9.40 0.41
CA ALA A 84 2.95 10.46 1.32
C ALA A 84 4.39 10.92 1.04
N PHE A 85 4.79 12.08 1.55
CA PHE A 85 6.21 12.43 1.62
C PHE A 85 6.97 11.44 2.52
N SER A 86 8.26 11.25 2.23
CA SER A 86 9.11 10.43 3.11
C SER A 86 9.60 11.17 4.35
N SER A 87 9.50 12.51 4.36
CA SER A 87 9.98 13.39 5.42
C SER A 87 9.09 14.61 5.55
N VAL A 88 8.96 15.12 6.78
CA VAL A 88 8.26 16.39 7.08
C VAL A 88 9.02 17.60 6.55
N GLU A 89 10.34 17.46 6.39
CA GLU A 89 11.24 18.51 5.96
C GLU A 89 12.29 17.98 4.97
N PHE A 90 12.61 18.80 3.98
CA PHE A 90 13.73 18.63 3.07
C PHE A 90 14.59 19.87 3.13
N ILE A 91 15.89 19.70 3.37
CA ILE A 91 16.82 20.81 3.59
C ILE A 91 17.82 20.84 2.44
N CYS A 92 18.03 22.03 1.87
CA CYS A 92 19.05 22.26 0.87
C CYS A 92 19.71 23.63 1.07
N TYR A 93 20.87 23.84 0.44
CA TYR A 93 21.45 25.16 0.36
C TYR A 93 20.80 25.94 -0.78
N GLU A 94 20.57 27.24 -0.60
CA GLU A 94 20.00 28.09 -1.66
C GLU A 94 20.86 28.16 -2.94
N SER A 95 22.16 27.85 -2.80
CA SER A 95 23.12 27.79 -3.91
C SER A 95 22.98 26.52 -4.76
N GLN A 96 22.26 25.49 -4.27
CA GLN A 96 22.02 24.28 -5.04
C GLN A 96 20.99 24.55 -6.14
N PRO A 97 21.12 23.95 -7.33
CA PRO A 97 20.18 24.18 -8.43
C PRO A 97 18.82 23.50 -8.22
N SER A 98 18.75 22.53 -7.30
CA SER A 98 17.53 21.79 -6.98
C SER A 98 17.62 21.08 -5.64
N VAL A 99 16.47 20.79 -5.04
CA VAL A 99 16.31 19.87 -3.90
C VAL A 99 15.65 18.58 -4.37
N ALA A 100 16.18 17.44 -3.90
CA ALA A 100 15.57 16.13 -4.13
C ALA A 100 14.52 15.87 -3.06
N VAL A 101 13.26 15.69 -3.49
CA VAL A 101 12.11 15.41 -2.64
C VAL A 101 11.66 13.98 -2.90
N SER A 102 11.39 13.25 -1.83
CA SER A 102 11.08 11.83 -1.87
C SER A 102 9.63 11.56 -1.47
N LEU A 103 8.91 10.77 -2.28
CA LEU A 103 7.60 10.22 -1.94
C LEU A 103 7.68 8.72 -1.66
N VAL A 104 6.84 8.24 -0.75
CA VAL A 104 6.67 6.83 -0.44
C VAL A 104 5.26 6.36 -0.74
N ARG A 105 5.15 5.14 -1.27
CA ARG A 105 3.90 4.44 -1.55
C ARG A 105 3.77 3.22 -0.64
N ARG A 106 2.70 3.14 0.12
CA ARG A 106 2.33 2.00 0.98
C ARG A 106 1.11 1.29 0.40
N GLY A 107 0.94 -0.01 0.68
CA GLY A 107 -0.11 -0.85 0.08
C GLY A 107 0.48 -2.03 -0.69
N LYS A 108 -0.33 -2.70 -1.51
CA LYS A 108 0.16 -3.81 -2.36
C LYS A 108 0.97 -3.31 -3.56
N SER A 109 0.59 -2.18 -4.13
CA SER A 109 1.26 -1.52 -5.27
C SER A 109 1.33 -2.36 -6.54
N HIS A 110 0.32 -3.20 -6.80
CA HIS A 110 0.26 -4.02 -8.03
C HIS A 110 0.01 -3.17 -9.29
N GLY A 111 -0.75 -2.07 -9.18
CA GLY A 111 -1.01 -1.15 -10.29
C GLY A 111 -0.01 0.00 -10.37
N ALA A 112 -0.04 0.77 -11.45
CA ALA A 112 0.54 2.10 -11.45
C ALA A 112 -0.38 3.09 -10.71
N CYS A 113 0.18 4.11 -10.07
CA CYS A 113 -0.59 5.23 -9.55
C CYS A 113 0.18 6.55 -9.75
N THR A 114 -0.53 7.67 -9.73
CA THR A 114 0.09 8.99 -9.84
C THR A 114 -0.47 9.96 -8.79
N VAL A 115 0.32 10.98 -8.50
CA VAL A 115 -0.08 12.11 -7.64
C VAL A 115 0.45 13.40 -8.23
N ARG A 116 -0.31 14.48 -8.10
CA ARG A 116 0.18 15.82 -8.47
C ARG A 116 0.78 16.51 -7.27
N TRP A 117 1.72 17.40 -7.53
CA TRP A 117 2.32 18.24 -6.49
C TRP A 117 2.42 19.68 -6.95
N LYS A 118 2.46 20.60 -5.99
CA LYS A 118 2.70 22.04 -6.22
C LYS A 118 3.48 22.65 -5.07
N THR A 119 4.25 23.70 -5.36
CA THR A 119 4.89 24.54 -4.33
C THR A 119 3.95 25.64 -3.85
N VAL A 120 4.09 26.04 -2.59
CA VAL A 120 3.40 27.18 -1.98
C VAL A 120 4.43 28.02 -1.25
N ASN A 121 4.67 29.25 -1.71
CA ASN A 121 5.61 30.15 -1.06
C ASN A 121 5.17 30.48 0.38
N ARG A 122 6.13 30.57 1.31
CA ARG A 122 5.90 31.10 2.65
C ARG A 122 6.68 32.39 2.88
N ASN A 123 8.00 32.36 2.79
CA ASN A 123 8.84 33.54 2.99
C ASN A 123 10.03 33.65 2.03
N VAL A 124 10.12 32.81 0.99
CA VAL A 124 11.16 32.95 -0.05
C VAL A 124 10.92 34.25 -0.81
N SER A 125 11.97 35.03 -1.02
CA SER A 125 11.92 36.23 -1.86
C SER A 125 11.29 35.96 -3.22
N GLN A 126 10.43 36.85 -3.71
CA GLN A 126 9.81 36.72 -5.04
C GLN A 126 10.84 36.69 -6.18
N HIS A 127 12.05 37.21 -5.95
CA HIS A 127 13.14 37.12 -6.90
C HIS A 127 13.76 35.71 -6.94
N SER A 128 13.69 34.95 -5.84
CA SER A 128 14.27 33.61 -5.66
C SER A 128 13.23 32.48 -5.80
N TYR A 129 11.94 32.82 -5.94
CA TYR A 129 10.85 31.86 -5.99
C TYR A 129 10.05 31.93 -7.30
N ARG A 130 9.67 30.75 -7.79
CA ARG A 130 8.65 30.59 -8.83
C ARG A 130 7.80 29.37 -8.48
N ASP A 131 6.49 29.51 -8.61
CA ASP A 131 5.58 28.38 -8.47
C ASP A 131 5.96 27.25 -9.44
N GLN A 132 6.06 26.05 -8.88
CA GLN A 132 6.34 24.83 -9.60
C GLN A 132 5.27 23.80 -9.26
N ASP A 133 4.87 23.03 -10.27
CA ASP A 133 3.96 21.91 -10.11
C ASP A 133 4.41 20.75 -11.02
N GLY A 134 3.86 19.57 -10.75
CA GLY A 134 4.18 18.40 -11.56
C GLY A 134 3.36 17.18 -11.19
N VAL A 135 3.72 16.06 -11.81
CA VAL A 135 3.10 14.75 -11.59
C VAL A 135 4.20 13.75 -11.25
N VAL A 136 4.00 12.98 -10.17
CA VAL A 136 4.84 11.84 -9.82
C VAL A 136 4.09 10.56 -10.13
N THR A 137 4.71 9.69 -10.93
CA THR A 137 4.17 8.38 -11.30
C THR A 137 4.92 7.28 -10.56
N PHE A 138 4.19 6.43 -9.86
CA PHE A 138 4.70 5.18 -9.32
C PHE A 138 4.32 4.04 -10.29
N PRO A 139 5.30 3.43 -10.97
CA PRO A 139 5.07 2.18 -11.68
C PRO A 139 4.60 1.05 -10.74
N PRO A 140 4.09 -0.06 -11.29
CA PRO A 140 3.84 -1.27 -10.52
C PRO A 140 5.05 -1.66 -9.65
N PHE A 141 4.76 -2.04 -8.41
CA PHE A 141 5.68 -2.50 -7.37
C PHE A 141 6.73 -1.48 -6.89
N VAL A 142 6.78 -0.28 -7.47
CA VAL A 142 7.66 0.79 -7.01
C VAL A 142 7.08 1.45 -5.76
N LYS A 143 7.89 1.52 -4.69
CA LYS A 143 7.47 2.04 -3.38
C LYS A 143 8.06 3.40 -3.02
N LYS A 144 9.06 3.88 -3.77
CA LYS A 144 9.72 5.16 -3.54
C LYS A 144 10.05 5.82 -4.88
N ILE A 145 9.78 7.11 -4.98
CA ILE A 145 10.20 7.95 -6.11
C ILE A 145 10.82 9.23 -5.54
N ASP A 146 11.94 9.63 -6.12
CA ASP A 146 12.57 10.92 -5.89
C ASP A 146 12.28 11.83 -7.09
N PHE A 147 11.95 13.09 -6.83
CA PHE A 147 11.76 14.11 -7.85
C PHE A 147 12.46 15.41 -7.42
N ASN A 148 12.82 16.25 -8.40
CA ASN A 148 13.59 17.46 -8.14
C ASN A 148 12.71 18.70 -8.26
N ILE A 149 12.80 19.58 -7.27
CA ILE A 149 12.26 20.94 -7.31
C ILE A 149 13.42 21.88 -7.59
N LYS A 150 13.29 22.75 -8.60
CA LYS A 150 14.36 23.70 -8.95
C LYS A 150 14.43 24.79 -7.90
N ILE A 151 15.64 25.15 -7.53
CA ILE A 151 15.92 26.28 -6.63
C ILE A 151 16.60 27.38 -7.44
N LYS A 152 16.21 28.63 -7.19
CA LYS A 152 16.81 29.79 -7.82
C LYS A 152 17.62 30.53 -6.78
N SER A 153 18.94 30.43 -6.88
CA SER A 153 19.88 31.14 -6.02
C SER A 153 19.76 32.66 -6.22
N ASN A 154 19.84 33.39 -5.12
CA ASN A 154 19.97 34.85 -5.05
C ASN A 154 21.16 35.15 -4.14
N PRO A 155 22.15 35.99 -4.54
CA PRO A 155 23.36 36.25 -3.75
C PRO A 155 23.17 37.39 -2.72
N GLU A 156 21.94 37.61 -2.26
CA GLU A 156 21.63 38.62 -1.26
C GLU A 156 21.32 37.92 0.06
N TRP A 157 22.00 38.34 1.13
CA TRP A 157 21.76 37.79 2.46
C TRP A 157 20.28 37.80 2.82
N SER A 158 19.79 36.64 3.26
CA SER A 158 18.47 36.45 3.83
C SER A 158 18.53 35.74 5.19
N THR A 159 17.43 35.80 5.94
CA THR A 159 17.20 34.77 6.95
C THR A 159 16.90 33.43 6.28
N GLU A 160 16.80 32.35 7.06
CA GLU A 160 16.32 31.06 6.54
C GLU A 160 14.98 31.23 5.81
N GLU A 161 14.93 30.75 4.57
CA GLU A 161 13.75 30.80 3.72
C GLU A 161 13.13 29.41 3.59
N LEU A 162 11.82 29.34 3.41
CA LEU A 162 11.08 28.11 3.28
C LEU A 162 9.86 28.27 2.36
N PHE A 163 9.51 27.17 1.72
CA PHE A 163 8.26 27.01 0.99
C PHE A 163 7.70 25.61 1.26
N LEU A 164 6.40 25.42 1.03
CA LEU A 164 5.77 24.12 1.19
C LEU A 164 5.62 23.40 -0.15
N VAL A 165 5.54 22.08 -0.09
CA VAL A 165 5.19 21.21 -1.21
C VAL A 165 3.94 20.44 -0.80
N GLN A 166 2.88 20.54 -1.60
CA GLN A 166 1.59 19.92 -1.32
C GLN A 166 1.26 18.87 -2.39
N LEU A 167 0.78 17.71 -1.96
CA LEU A 167 0.23 16.66 -2.82
C LEU A 167 -1.27 16.86 -3.04
N PHE A 168 -1.75 16.52 -4.23
CA PHE A 168 -3.18 16.58 -4.56
C PHE A 168 -3.52 15.63 -5.73
N GLU A 169 -4.82 15.41 -5.94
CA GLU A 169 -5.35 14.61 -7.07
C GLU A 169 -4.67 13.22 -7.21
N PRO A 170 -4.69 12.36 -6.17
CA PRO A 170 -4.20 10.98 -6.32
C PRO A 170 -5.05 10.20 -7.33
N THR A 171 -4.40 9.41 -8.17
CA THR A 171 -5.08 8.58 -9.17
C THR A 171 -4.49 7.16 -9.21
N PRO A 172 -5.32 6.12 -9.45
CA PRO A 172 -6.77 6.18 -9.67
C PRO A 172 -7.58 6.45 -8.39
N ILE A 173 -8.64 7.27 -8.52
CA ILE A 173 -9.56 7.60 -7.41
C ILE A 173 -10.17 6.30 -6.85
N GLY A 174 -10.24 6.19 -5.52
CA GLY A 174 -10.78 5.02 -4.80
C GLY A 174 -9.77 3.92 -4.51
N ASN A 175 -8.70 3.82 -5.33
CA ASN A 175 -7.63 2.82 -5.14
C ASN A 175 -6.29 3.48 -4.78
N THR A 176 -6.20 4.81 -4.84
CA THR A 176 -5.06 5.58 -4.37
C THR A 176 -5.55 6.76 -3.55
N VAL A 177 -4.96 6.93 -2.37
CA VAL A 177 -5.27 8.01 -1.42
C VAL A 177 -3.99 8.68 -0.94
N LEU A 178 -4.11 9.92 -0.47
CA LEU A 178 -3.02 10.59 0.21
C LEU A 178 -2.90 10.08 1.64
N GLY A 179 -1.67 9.98 2.13
CA GLY A 179 -1.38 9.74 3.54
C GLY A 179 -1.48 11.02 4.37
N GLU A 180 -1.30 10.88 5.69
CA GLU A 180 -1.33 12.03 6.62
C GLU A 180 -0.25 13.08 6.33
N LEU A 181 0.86 12.67 5.71
CA LEU A 181 1.94 13.57 5.31
C LEU A 181 1.86 13.88 3.82
N ASP A 182 0.85 14.66 3.46
CA ASP A 182 0.58 15.16 2.11
C ASP A 182 1.06 16.60 1.87
N GLU A 183 1.64 17.23 2.90
CA GLU A 183 2.36 18.48 2.85
C GLU A 183 3.75 18.31 3.51
N SER A 184 4.79 18.91 2.93
CA SER A 184 6.15 18.89 3.48
C SER A 184 6.82 20.25 3.28
N THR A 185 7.75 20.60 4.17
CA THR A 185 8.47 21.88 4.14
C THR A 185 9.81 21.71 3.43
N VAL A 186 10.14 22.62 2.53
CA VAL A 186 11.51 22.76 2.02
C VAL A 186 12.15 23.96 2.71
N ILE A 187 13.30 23.73 3.34
CA ILE A 187 14.09 24.75 4.04
C ILE A 187 15.34 25.05 3.20
N LEU A 188 15.53 26.33 2.91
CA LEU A 188 16.69 26.87 2.19
C LEU A 188 17.65 27.47 3.21
N LEU A 189 18.84 26.86 3.32
CA LEU A 189 19.92 27.35 4.14
C LEU A 189 20.68 28.45 3.39
N ASN A 190 20.68 29.64 3.97
CA ASN A 190 21.42 30.79 3.48
C ASN A 190 22.94 30.54 3.56
N LEU A 191 23.67 30.90 2.51
CA LEU A 191 25.14 30.84 2.44
C LEU A 191 25.78 32.20 2.16
N ASP A 192 24.99 33.25 2.00
CA ASP A 192 25.49 34.57 1.68
C ASP A 192 26.13 35.28 2.89
N PRO A 193 27.18 36.09 2.68
CA PRO A 193 27.83 36.85 3.75
C PRO A 193 26.84 37.77 4.47
N PHE A 194 26.88 37.76 5.81
CA PHE A 194 26.11 38.71 6.60
C PHE A 194 26.50 40.16 6.26
N PRO A 195 25.55 41.10 6.07
CA PRO A 195 25.86 42.48 5.74
C PRO A 195 26.74 43.13 6.80
N HIS A 196 27.88 43.69 6.40
CA HIS A 196 28.74 44.46 7.31
C HIS A 196 28.30 45.94 7.34
N GLY A 197 28.14 46.51 8.55
CA GLY A 197 27.91 47.95 8.74
C GLY A 197 26.48 48.40 9.07
N LEU A 198 25.67 47.53 9.70
CA LEU A 198 24.40 47.91 10.35
C LEU A 198 24.65 48.65 11.67
#